data_AF-A0A419FJ08-F1
#
_entry.id   AF-A0A419FJ08-F1
#
_cell.length_a   1.000
_cell.length_b   1.000
_cell.length_c   1.000
_cell.angle_alpha   90.00
_cell.angle_beta   90.00
_cell.angle_gamma   90.00
#
_symmetry.space_group_name_H-M   'P 1'
#
loop_
_entity.id
_entity.type
_entity.pdbx_description
1 polymer ?
#
loop_
_entity_poly.entity_id
_entity_poly.type
_entity_poly.pdbx_seq_one_letter_code
_entity_poly.pdbx_strand_id
1 'polypeptide(L)'
;MLTHPSGRPHHEQFDGRFWNAFTEAEAFAWAQDIAALGFVEFVETEGAPDLKAGEFWVEAKTIEESEAERQETERLVKDSGGMLFRGPIRLVPPDEGLIGKLDRQANDAVKKWRRQSSGRLITFFDLRTIDFGISRDQALADVANWARRKAHADGTSIVVCFNHRWRAPFVVEGL
;
A
#
# COMPACT_ATOMS: atom_id res chain seq x y z
N MET A 1 11.18 34.77 26.24
CA MET A 1 10.38 33.58 25.91
C MET A 1 10.25 33.52 24.39
N LEU A 2 10.85 32.53 23.74
CA LEU A 2 10.62 32.25 22.32
C LEU A 2 9.42 31.30 22.25
N THR A 3 8.25 31.84 21.92
CA THR A 3 7.07 31.06 21.58
C THR A 3 7.39 30.26 20.32
N HIS A 4 7.27 28.92 20.39
CA HIS A 4 7.39 28.08 19.21
C HIS A 4 6.36 28.56 18.17
N PRO A 5 6.76 28.72 16.89
CA PRO A 5 5.82 29.08 15.85
C PRO A 5 4.73 28.01 15.79
N SER A 6 3.47 28.44 15.78
CA SER A 6 2.33 27.56 15.57
C SER A 6 2.52 26.81 14.26
N GLY A 7 2.43 25.48 14.30
CA GLY A 7 2.49 24.63 13.11
C GLY A 7 1.53 25.15 12.04
N ARG A 8 1.97 25.12 10.78
CA ARG A 8 1.10 25.49 9.66
C ARG A 8 -0.14 24.57 9.66
N PRO A 9 -1.31 25.06 9.21
CA PRO A 9 -2.49 24.22 9.06
C PRO A 9 -2.15 22.97 8.24
N HIS A 10 -2.56 21.80 8.75
CA HIS A 10 -2.44 20.54 8.04
C HIS A 10 -3.33 20.60 6.78
N HIS A 11 -2.79 20.18 5.64
CA HIS A 11 -3.49 20.21 4.36
C HIS A 11 -3.61 18.78 3.83
N GLU A 12 -4.67 18.09 4.24
CA GLU A 12 -4.91 16.66 3.99
C GLU A 12 -4.79 16.24 2.51
N GLN A 13 -5.11 17.14 1.59
CA GLN A 13 -4.98 16.94 0.14
C GLN A 13 -3.53 16.70 -0.33
N PHE A 14 -2.53 17.10 0.44
CA PHE A 14 -1.12 16.85 0.14
C PHE A 14 -0.59 15.58 0.81
N ASP A 15 -1.18 15.14 1.92
CA ASP A 15 -0.70 14.00 2.70
C ASP A 15 -1.00 12.65 2.05
N GLY A 16 -2.17 12.50 1.39
CA GLY A 16 -2.46 11.29 0.59
C GLY A 16 -1.48 11.10 -0.57
N ARG A 17 -0.99 12.21 -1.17
CA ARG A 17 0.01 12.14 -2.25
C ARG A 17 1.41 11.82 -1.74
N PHE A 18 1.78 12.31 -0.56
CA PHE A 18 3.06 11.98 0.08
C PHE A 18 3.20 10.47 0.23
N TRP A 19 2.14 9.84 0.69
CA TRP A 19 2.08 8.44 1.01
C TRP A 19 2.16 7.51 -0.19
N ASN A 20 1.56 7.90 -1.31
CA ASN A 20 1.72 7.19 -2.59
C ASN A 20 3.15 7.33 -3.11
N ALA A 21 3.69 8.55 -3.15
CA ALA A 21 5.08 8.79 -3.54
C ALA A 21 6.08 8.03 -2.64
N PHE A 22 5.76 7.89 -1.35
CA PHE A 22 6.57 7.10 -0.43
C PHE A 22 6.53 5.60 -0.77
N THR A 23 5.34 5.03 -0.97
CA THR A 23 5.18 3.62 -1.37
C THR A 23 5.85 3.34 -2.72
N GLU A 24 5.79 4.26 -3.67
CA GLU A 24 6.50 4.18 -4.96
C GLU A 24 8.03 4.16 -4.75
N ALA A 25 8.56 5.01 -3.87
CA ALA A 25 9.98 5.02 -3.54
C ALA A 25 10.43 3.73 -2.84
N GLU A 26 9.57 3.13 -2.00
CA GLU A 26 9.83 1.83 -1.40
C GLU A 26 9.84 0.69 -2.42
N ALA A 27 8.88 0.70 -3.34
CA ALA A 27 8.82 -0.27 -4.43
C ALA A 27 10.06 -0.16 -5.32
N PHE A 28 10.52 1.08 -5.61
CA PHE A 28 11.74 1.35 -6.34
C PHE A 28 12.96 0.75 -5.63
N ALA A 29 13.15 1.08 -4.35
CA ALA A 29 14.28 0.60 -3.56
C ALA A 29 14.28 -0.93 -3.42
N TRP A 30 13.11 -1.54 -3.22
CA TRP A 30 12.98 -2.99 -3.20
C TRP A 30 13.34 -3.61 -4.56
N ALA A 31 12.80 -3.09 -5.66
CA ALA A 31 13.02 -3.62 -7.00
C ALA A 31 14.51 -3.53 -7.40
N GLN A 32 15.17 -2.43 -7.03
CA GLN A 32 16.58 -2.19 -7.34
C GLN A 32 17.53 -2.97 -6.43
N ASP A 33 17.38 -2.83 -5.11
CA ASP A 33 18.41 -3.28 -4.16
C ASP A 33 18.19 -4.68 -3.61
N ILE A 34 16.94 -5.17 -3.61
CA ILE A 34 16.57 -6.43 -2.97
C ILE A 34 16.23 -7.49 -4.01
N ALA A 35 15.29 -7.19 -4.91
CA ALA A 35 14.88 -8.10 -5.97
C ALA A 35 15.83 -8.08 -7.17
N ALA A 36 16.66 -7.03 -7.30
CA ALA A 36 17.66 -6.86 -8.35
C ALA A 36 17.09 -7.09 -9.77
N LEU A 37 15.92 -6.50 -10.04
CA LEU A 37 15.16 -6.71 -11.29
C LEU A 37 15.77 -6.02 -12.53
N GLY A 38 16.91 -5.35 -12.37
CA GLY A 38 17.61 -4.60 -13.40
C GLY A 38 17.59 -3.10 -13.13
N PHE A 39 17.76 -2.30 -14.20
CA PHE A 39 17.64 -0.85 -14.10
C PHE A 39 16.18 -0.47 -13.85
N VAL A 40 15.95 0.31 -12.79
CA VAL A 40 14.62 0.73 -12.34
C VAL A 40 14.42 2.20 -12.67
N GLU A 41 13.26 2.54 -13.25
CA GLU A 41 12.87 3.92 -13.56
C GLU A 41 11.42 4.18 -13.19
N PHE A 42 11.13 5.42 -12.79
CA PHE A 42 9.77 5.92 -12.63
C PHE A 42 9.14 6.22 -13.98
N VAL A 43 7.85 5.95 -14.09
CA VAL A 43 7.08 6.11 -15.33
C VAL A 43 6.06 7.20 -15.14
N GLU A 44 6.19 8.29 -15.90
CA GLU A 44 5.28 9.44 -15.81
C GLU A 44 4.02 9.31 -16.69
N THR A 45 3.94 8.25 -17.50
CA THR A 45 2.84 8.05 -18.44
C THR A 45 1.54 7.72 -17.72
N GLU A 46 0.51 8.55 -17.90
CA GLU A 46 -0.81 8.31 -17.30
C GLU A 46 -1.37 6.94 -17.72
N GLY A 47 -1.83 6.17 -16.72
CA GLY A 47 -2.43 4.86 -16.93
C GLY A 47 -1.43 3.73 -17.17
N ALA A 48 -0.13 3.99 -17.08
CA ALA A 48 0.90 2.98 -16.95
C ALA A 48 1.17 2.62 -15.47
N PRO A 49 1.78 1.46 -15.21
CA PRO A 49 2.34 1.16 -13.89
C PRO A 49 3.44 2.12 -13.48
N ASP A 50 3.60 2.35 -12.19
CA ASP A 50 4.43 3.43 -11.64
C ASP A 50 5.92 3.28 -11.96
N LEU A 51 6.44 2.04 -12.06
CA LEU A 51 7.84 1.76 -12.36
C LEU A 51 8.02 0.75 -13.50
N LYS A 52 9.16 0.85 -14.17
CA LYS A 52 9.71 -0.15 -15.09
C LYS A 52 11.03 -0.68 -14.52
N ALA A 53 11.18 -2.00 -14.48
CA ALA A 53 12.39 -2.67 -14.01
C ALA A 53 12.73 -3.87 -14.91
N GLY A 54 13.62 -3.67 -15.89
CA GLY A 54 13.92 -4.70 -16.89
C GLY A 54 12.67 -5.12 -17.68
N GLU A 55 12.31 -6.41 -17.61
CA GLU A 55 11.07 -6.94 -18.22
C GLU A 55 9.81 -6.73 -17.36
N PHE A 56 9.96 -6.22 -16.14
CA PHE A 56 8.88 -6.07 -15.18
C PHE A 56 8.30 -4.65 -15.20
N TRP A 57 6.99 -4.59 -15.02
CA TRP A 57 6.26 -3.42 -14.58
C TRP A 57 5.97 -3.57 -13.10
N VAL A 58 6.15 -2.50 -12.32
CA VAL A 58 5.81 -2.48 -10.89
C VAL A 58 4.76 -1.41 -10.66
N GLU A 59 3.62 -1.81 -10.11
CA GLU A 59 2.59 -0.88 -9.60
C GLU A 59 2.66 -0.85 -8.08
N ALA A 60 2.88 0.32 -7.50
CA ALA A 60 2.94 0.57 -6.09
C ALA A 60 1.55 0.96 -5.57
N LYS A 61 1.05 0.21 -4.58
CA LYS A 61 -0.29 0.39 -4.02
C LYS A 61 -0.21 0.64 -2.53
N THR A 62 -0.61 1.84 -2.14
CA THR A 62 -0.93 2.14 -0.76
C THR A 62 -2.33 1.61 -0.45
N ILE A 63 -2.46 0.80 0.60
CA ILE A 63 -3.79 0.47 1.15
C ILE A 63 -4.11 1.47 2.26
N GLU A 64 -5.01 2.40 1.95
CA GLU A 64 -5.43 3.46 2.88
C GLU A 64 -6.69 3.06 3.68
N GLU A 65 -6.88 3.78 4.78
CA GLU A 65 -8.15 3.86 5.49
C GLU A 65 -9.22 4.44 4.55
N SER A 66 -10.43 3.90 4.61
CA SER A 66 -11.60 4.49 3.98
C SER A 66 -11.96 5.78 4.69
N GLU A 67 -12.69 6.66 4.00
CA GLU A 67 -13.18 7.91 4.57
C GLU A 67 -13.96 7.69 5.89
N ALA A 68 -14.73 6.61 5.98
CA ALA A 68 -15.44 6.24 7.20
C ALA A 68 -14.49 5.84 8.35
N GLU A 69 -13.44 5.06 8.05
CA GLU A 69 -12.38 4.72 9.02
C GLU A 69 -11.61 5.97 9.48
N ARG A 70 -11.35 6.91 8.55
CA ARG A 70 -10.66 8.17 8.84
C ARG A 70 -11.50 9.08 9.73
N GLN A 71 -12.78 9.28 9.41
CA GLN A 71 -13.70 10.10 10.20
C GLN A 71 -13.90 9.56 11.61
N GLU A 72 -13.98 8.23 11.76
CA GLU A 72 -14.07 7.62 13.09
C GLU A 72 -12.76 7.74 13.87
N THR A 73 -11.62 7.56 13.21
CA THR A 73 -10.30 7.79 13.83
C THR A 73 -10.18 9.23 14.31
N GLU A 74 -10.57 10.21 13.49
CA GLU A 74 -10.61 11.62 13.87
C GLU A 74 -11.56 11.86 15.04
N ARG A 75 -12.74 11.20 15.08
CA ARG A 75 -13.70 11.30 16.18
C ARG A 75 -13.11 10.76 17.48
N LEU A 76 -12.49 9.58 17.46
CA LEU A 76 -11.87 8.96 18.63
C LEU A 76 -10.68 9.77 19.15
N VAL A 77 -9.87 10.37 18.27
CA VAL A 77 -8.78 11.26 18.66
C VAL A 77 -9.31 12.53 19.33
N LYS A 78 -10.41 13.10 18.83
CA LYS A 78 -11.08 14.25 19.46
C LYS A 78 -11.66 13.89 20.83
N ASP A 79 -12.38 12.77 20.93
CA ASP A 79 -13.04 12.32 22.15
C ASP A 79 -12.06 11.89 23.25
N SER A 80 -10.85 11.46 22.87
CA SER A 80 -9.76 11.10 23.80
C SER A 80 -8.85 12.27 24.21
N GLY A 81 -9.22 13.52 23.88
CA GLY A 81 -8.45 14.70 24.27
C GLY A 81 -7.11 14.84 23.56
N GLY A 82 -6.99 14.33 22.33
CA GLY A 82 -5.75 14.38 21.54
C GLY A 82 -4.74 13.28 21.87
N MET A 83 -5.10 12.30 22.71
CA MET A 83 -4.28 11.10 22.87
C MET A 83 -4.46 10.20 21.65
N LEU A 84 -3.43 10.17 20.79
CA LEU A 84 -3.30 9.15 19.75
C LEU A 84 -3.21 7.77 20.40
N PHE A 85 -4.35 7.10 20.56
CA PHE A 85 -4.35 5.67 20.78
C PHE A 85 -3.81 5.01 19.51
N ARG A 86 -2.53 4.61 19.53
CA ARG A 86 -2.00 3.55 18.64
C ARG A 86 -2.56 2.16 19.04
N GLY A 87 -3.82 2.13 19.47
CA GLY A 87 -4.57 0.93 19.80
C GLY A 87 -5.57 0.62 18.67
N PRO A 88 -6.05 -0.63 18.58
CA PRO A 88 -6.97 -1.04 17.53
C PRO A 88 -8.24 -0.18 17.59
N ILE A 89 -8.42 0.70 16.60
CA ILE A 89 -9.64 1.46 16.41
C ILE A 89 -10.67 0.46 15.89
N ARG A 90 -11.35 -0.20 16.83
CA ARG A 90 -12.57 -0.94 16.53
C ARG A 90 -13.65 0.06 16.14
N LEU A 91 -14.08 0.02 14.88
CA LEU A 91 -15.49 -0.03 14.41
C LEU A 91 -15.78 0.89 13.21
N VAL A 92 -15.76 0.30 12.01
CA VAL A 92 -16.80 0.45 10.97
C VAL A 92 -16.91 -0.94 10.32
N PRO A 93 -18.12 -1.50 10.05
CA PRO A 93 -18.20 -2.67 9.19
C PRO A 93 -17.53 -2.30 7.86
N PRO A 94 -16.49 -3.01 7.42
CA PRO A 94 -15.72 -2.54 6.29
C PRO A 94 -16.64 -2.59 5.06
N ASP A 95 -16.84 -1.44 4.40
CA ASP A 95 -17.48 -1.40 3.07
C ASP A 95 -16.75 -2.36 2.11
N GLU A 96 -15.49 -2.68 2.41
CA GLU A 96 -14.73 -3.79 1.83
C GLU A 96 -13.60 -4.18 2.80
N GLY A 97 -13.60 -5.41 3.33
CA GLY A 97 -12.52 -5.88 4.22
C GLY A 97 -11.14 -5.80 3.56
N LEU A 98 -10.04 -5.87 4.34
CA LEU A 98 -8.66 -5.73 3.82
C LEU A 98 -8.41 -6.50 2.52
N ILE A 99 -8.86 -7.76 2.46
CA ILE A 99 -8.69 -8.61 1.27
C ILE A 99 -9.42 -8.05 0.05
N GLY A 100 -10.60 -7.46 0.22
CA GLY A 100 -11.29 -6.84 -0.90
C GLY A 100 -10.60 -5.55 -1.36
N LYS A 101 -10.07 -4.73 -0.43
CA LYS A 101 -9.25 -3.55 -0.79
C LYS A 101 -8.04 -3.95 -1.62
N LEU A 102 -7.33 -4.99 -1.16
CA LEU A 102 -6.22 -5.59 -1.87
C LEU A 102 -6.61 -6.10 -3.26
N ASP A 103 -7.72 -6.83 -3.37
CA ASP A 103 -8.20 -7.36 -4.66
C ASP A 103 -8.55 -6.23 -5.64
N ARG A 104 -9.24 -5.20 -5.18
CA ARG A 104 -9.59 -4.01 -5.98
C ARG A 104 -8.33 -3.34 -6.54
N GLN A 105 -7.33 -3.11 -5.70
CA GLN A 105 -6.08 -2.47 -6.09
C GLN A 105 -5.22 -3.34 -7.01
N ALA A 106 -5.18 -4.66 -6.79
CA ALA A 106 -4.54 -5.59 -7.70
C ALA A 106 -5.24 -5.62 -9.08
N ASN A 107 -6.58 -5.61 -9.11
CA ASN A 107 -7.34 -5.53 -10.36
C ASN A 107 -7.07 -4.22 -11.12
N ASP A 108 -6.91 -3.10 -10.41
CA ASP A 108 -6.52 -1.83 -11.01
C ASP A 108 -5.10 -1.89 -11.62
N ALA A 109 -4.13 -2.45 -10.89
CA ALA A 109 -2.78 -2.69 -11.38
C ALA A 109 -2.78 -3.52 -12.68
N VAL A 110 -3.56 -4.62 -12.70
CA VAL A 110 -3.73 -5.47 -13.88
C VAL A 110 -4.33 -4.68 -15.05
N LYS A 111 -5.32 -3.81 -14.81
CA LYS A 111 -5.90 -2.96 -15.86
C LYS A 111 -4.87 -1.99 -16.46
N LYS A 112 -4.03 -1.37 -15.63
CA LYS A 112 -2.92 -0.50 -16.10
C LYS A 112 -1.89 -1.29 -16.91
N TRP A 113 -1.49 -2.46 -16.41
CA TRP A 113 -0.52 -3.33 -17.09
C TRP A 113 -1.02 -3.87 -18.43
N ARG A 114 -2.28 -4.27 -18.53
CA ARG A 114 -2.87 -4.78 -19.79
C ARG A 114 -2.89 -3.75 -20.93
N ARG A 115 -2.70 -2.46 -20.62
CA ARG A 115 -2.53 -1.39 -21.62
C ARG A 115 -1.11 -1.32 -22.18
N GLN A 116 -0.17 -2.02 -21.55
CA GLN A 116 1.25 -2.05 -21.95
C GLN A 116 1.48 -3.14 -23.00
N SER A 117 2.47 -2.94 -23.87
CA SER A 117 2.73 -3.82 -25.01
C SER A 117 3.38 -5.16 -24.64
N SER A 118 4.09 -5.23 -23.51
CA SER A 118 4.84 -6.41 -23.07
C SER A 118 5.30 -6.28 -21.61
N GLY A 119 5.83 -7.37 -21.05
CA GLY A 119 6.43 -7.43 -19.72
C GLY A 119 5.55 -8.12 -18.69
N ARG A 120 6.13 -8.44 -17.52
CA ARG A 120 5.43 -9.08 -16.39
C ARG A 120 5.01 -8.03 -15.36
N LEU A 121 3.87 -8.19 -14.70
CA LEU A 121 3.41 -7.28 -13.65
C LEU A 121 3.82 -7.77 -12.27
N ILE A 122 4.36 -6.86 -11.46
CA ILE A 122 4.48 -6.97 -10.00
C ILE A 122 3.57 -5.91 -9.39
N THR A 123 2.66 -6.32 -8.49
CA THR A 123 1.94 -5.35 -7.65
C THR A 123 2.60 -5.32 -6.27
N PHE A 124 3.15 -4.17 -5.91
CA PHE A 124 3.81 -3.93 -4.63
C PHE A 124 2.84 -3.22 -3.69
N PHE A 125 2.55 -3.82 -2.54
CA PHE A 125 1.69 -3.26 -1.52
C PHE A 125 2.49 -2.88 -0.29
N ASP A 126 2.24 -1.71 0.28
CA ASP A 126 2.62 -1.39 1.66
C ASP A 126 1.36 -1.29 2.53
N LEU A 127 1.26 -2.20 3.49
CA LEU A 127 0.19 -2.21 4.48
C LEU A 127 0.62 -1.33 5.65
N ARG A 128 0.02 -0.13 5.73
CA ARG A 128 0.29 0.84 6.80
C ARG A 128 -0.93 1.08 7.64
N THR A 129 -0.69 1.15 8.95
CA THR A 129 -1.70 1.59 9.94
C THR A 129 -3.04 0.84 9.87
N ILE A 130 -3.09 -0.31 9.19
CA ILE A 130 -4.30 -1.09 9.04
C ILE A 130 -4.56 -1.82 10.36
N ASP A 131 -5.66 -1.47 11.03
CA ASP A 131 -6.26 -2.35 12.01
C ASP A 131 -6.91 -3.51 11.26
N PHE A 132 -6.40 -4.72 11.49
CA PHE A 132 -6.91 -5.90 10.83
C PHE A 132 -8.30 -6.31 11.34
N GLY A 133 -8.74 -5.80 12.49
CA GLY A 133 -9.99 -6.22 13.16
C GLY A 133 -9.94 -7.65 13.72
N ILE A 134 -8.85 -8.38 13.44
CA ILE A 134 -8.53 -9.74 13.86
C ILE A 134 -7.08 -9.78 14.39
N SER A 135 -6.61 -10.94 14.85
CA SER A 135 -5.21 -11.08 15.22
C SER A 135 -4.31 -10.80 14.01
N ARG A 136 -3.20 -10.09 14.24
CA ARG A 136 -2.22 -9.77 13.20
C ARG A 136 -1.78 -11.02 12.44
N ASP A 137 -1.50 -12.11 13.16
CA ASP A 137 -1.00 -13.34 12.55
C ASP A 137 -2.04 -13.98 11.62
N GLN A 138 -3.32 -13.96 12.00
CA GLN A 138 -4.40 -14.41 11.11
C GLN A 138 -4.50 -13.51 9.88
N ALA A 139 -4.43 -12.19 10.05
CA ALA A 139 -4.51 -11.27 8.93
C ALA A 139 -3.36 -11.42 7.93
N LEU A 140 -2.13 -11.55 8.43
CA LEU A 140 -0.96 -11.79 7.59
C LEU A 140 -1.07 -13.14 6.86
N ALA A 141 -1.61 -14.18 7.52
CA ALA A 141 -1.88 -15.47 6.88
C ALA A 141 -2.95 -15.34 5.77
N ASP A 142 -4.02 -14.58 6.02
CA ASP A 142 -5.08 -14.33 5.04
C ASP A 142 -4.55 -13.55 3.83
N VAL A 143 -3.70 -12.54 4.06
CA VAL A 143 -3.04 -11.78 3.00
C VAL A 143 -2.10 -12.67 2.19
N ALA A 144 -1.29 -13.51 2.83
CA ALA A 144 -0.40 -14.43 2.14
C ALA A 144 -1.18 -15.45 1.28
N ASN A 145 -2.27 -16.00 1.82
CA ASN A 145 -3.14 -16.92 1.09
C ASN A 145 -3.85 -16.23 -0.08
N TRP A 146 -4.32 -15.00 0.12
CA TRP A 146 -4.90 -14.19 -0.96
C TRP A 146 -3.86 -13.91 -2.06
N ALA A 147 -2.67 -13.43 -1.70
CA ALA A 147 -1.62 -13.06 -2.64
C ALA A 147 -1.22 -14.25 -3.52
N ARG A 148 -1.05 -15.45 -2.94
CA ARG A 148 -0.77 -16.68 -3.70
C ARG A 148 -1.87 -17.00 -4.71
N ARG A 149 -3.14 -16.97 -4.28
CA ARG A 149 -4.28 -17.22 -5.18
C ARG A 149 -4.34 -16.18 -6.30
N LYS A 150 -4.11 -14.91 -5.95
CA LYS A 150 -4.20 -13.77 -6.87
C LYS A 150 -3.08 -13.82 -7.93
N ALA A 151 -1.84 -14.00 -7.49
CA ALA A 151 -0.67 -14.16 -8.35
C ALA A 151 -0.88 -15.28 -9.37
N HIS A 152 -1.35 -16.46 -8.91
CA HIS A 152 -1.63 -17.59 -9.78
C HIS A 152 -2.79 -17.33 -10.76
N ALA A 153 -3.90 -16.75 -10.29
CA ALA A 153 -5.09 -16.52 -11.11
C ALA A 153 -4.83 -15.51 -12.24
N ASP A 154 -4.10 -14.44 -11.94
CA ASP A 154 -3.85 -13.35 -12.89
C ASP A 154 -2.55 -13.54 -13.70
N GLY A 155 -1.70 -14.50 -13.32
CA GLY A 155 -0.36 -14.67 -13.91
C GLY A 155 0.57 -13.50 -13.60
N THR A 156 0.45 -12.93 -12.39
CA THR A 156 1.20 -11.75 -11.94
C THR A 156 1.98 -12.07 -10.68
N SER A 157 2.88 -11.18 -10.29
CA SER A 157 3.59 -11.27 -9.02
C SER A 157 3.01 -10.30 -8.00
N ILE A 158 2.98 -10.70 -6.73
CA ILE A 158 2.50 -9.87 -5.62
C ILE A 158 3.59 -9.78 -4.57
N VAL A 159 3.87 -8.56 -4.13
CA VAL A 159 4.80 -8.26 -3.04
C VAL A 159 4.05 -7.47 -2.00
N VAL A 160 4.14 -7.89 -0.73
CA VAL A 160 3.47 -7.18 0.36
C VAL A 160 4.45 -6.88 1.48
N CYS A 161 4.53 -5.61 1.83
CA CYS A 161 5.25 -5.08 2.96
C CYS A 161 4.29 -4.71 4.07
N PHE A 162 4.80 -4.71 5.30
CA PHE A 162 4.06 -4.24 6.46
C PHE A 162 4.93 -3.22 7.21
N ASN A 163 4.37 -2.03 7.44
CA ASN A 163 5.05 -0.92 8.09
C ASN A 163 6.42 -0.61 7.47
N HIS A 164 6.48 -0.36 6.16
CA HIS A 164 7.67 0.18 5.49
C HIS A 164 8.88 -0.77 5.48
N ARG A 165 8.66 -2.06 5.71
CA ARG A 165 9.72 -3.08 5.72
C ARG A 165 10.03 -3.58 4.31
N TRP A 166 10.23 -2.67 3.37
CA TRP A 166 10.49 -2.98 1.96
C TRP A 166 11.73 -3.85 1.74
N ARG A 167 12.71 -3.82 2.66
CA ARG A 167 13.89 -4.70 2.63
C ARG A 167 13.59 -6.17 2.91
N ALA A 168 12.46 -6.45 3.56
CA ALA A 168 12.03 -7.79 3.93
C ALA A 168 10.51 -7.89 3.81
N PRO A 169 9.98 -7.89 2.56
CA PRO A 169 8.56 -8.13 2.35
C PRO A 169 8.17 -9.47 2.98
N PHE A 170 7.00 -9.53 3.61
CA PHE A 170 6.55 -10.77 4.24
C PHE A 170 5.85 -11.70 3.24
N VAL A 171 5.45 -11.16 2.09
CA VAL A 171 4.93 -11.91 0.94
C VAL A 171 5.70 -11.53 -0.30
N VAL A 172 6.13 -12.56 -1.03
CA VAL A 172 6.76 -12.49 -2.35
C VAL A 172 6.23 -13.70 -3.11
N GLU A 173 5.28 -13.50 -4.02
CA GLU A 173 4.63 -14.60 -4.77
C GLU A 173 4.74 -14.33 -6.28
N GLY A 174 5.06 -15.38 -7.06
CA GLY A 174 5.04 -15.33 -8.53
C GLY A 174 6.19 -14.59 -9.22
N LEU A 175 7.29 -14.29 -8.52
CA LEU A 175 8.52 -13.72 -9.09
C LEU A 175 9.33 -14.80 -9.83
#